data_AF-A0A524MSH3-F1
#
_entry.id   AF-A0A524MSH3-F1
#
_cell.length_a   1.000
_cell.length_b   1.000
_cell.length_c   1.000
_cell.angle_alpha   90.00
_cell.angle_beta   90.00
_cell.angle_gamma   90.00
#
_symmetry.space_group_name_H-M   'P 1'
#
loop_
_entity.id
_entity.type
_entity.pdbx_description
1 polymer ?
#
loop_
_entity_poly.entity_id
_entity_poly.type
_entity_poly.pdbx_seq_one_letter_code
_entity_poly.pdbx_strand_id
1 'polypeptide(L)'
;MHRVVSITHRLVLPTVAAVSLAGCFTSTADYREEAETFIVENPGVAEGLGVVLVSATCAEPTNQDVGTTFTCSAIDGNGDTWGFDVEIGESNRIDVSVSDRP
;
A
#
# COMPACT_ATOMS: atom_id res chain seq x y z
N MET A 1 -22.41 -34.86 -12.61
CA MET A 1 -22.25 -34.39 -14.00
C MET A 1 -22.51 -32.89 -14.01
N HIS A 2 -21.47 -32.06 -13.97
CA HIS A 2 -21.62 -30.59 -13.92
C HIS A 2 -21.61 -30.01 -15.33
N ARG A 3 -22.65 -29.23 -15.67
CA ARG A 3 -22.64 -28.07 -16.57
C ARG A 3 -24.06 -27.53 -16.73
N VAL A 4 -24.30 -26.26 -16.37
CA VAL A 4 -24.93 -25.22 -17.21
C VAL A 4 -24.61 -23.85 -16.57
N VAL A 5 -24.13 -22.93 -17.40
CA VAL A 5 -23.91 -21.49 -17.15
C VAL A 5 -25.24 -20.75 -17.32
N SER A 6 -25.61 -19.84 -16.40
CA SER A 6 -26.59 -18.76 -16.67
C SER A 6 -26.48 -17.60 -15.67
N ILE A 7 -25.89 -16.51 -16.15
CA ILE A 7 -26.28 -15.10 -16.07
C ILE A 7 -27.27 -14.70 -14.94
N THR A 8 -26.89 -13.66 -14.16
CA THR A 8 -27.73 -12.56 -13.62
C THR A 8 -27.65 -12.38 -12.10
N HIS A 9 -26.75 -11.53 -11.60
CA HIS A 9 -27.13 -10.32 -10.83
C HIS A 9 -25.91 -9.45 -10.53
N ARG A 10 -26.15 -8.14 -10.60
CA ARG A 10 -25.30 -7.01 -10.26
C ARG A 10 -24.48 -7.26 -8.98
N LEU A 11 -23.16 -7.31 -9.12
CA LEU A 11 -22.26 -6.85 -8.07
C LEU A 11 -21.19 -6.01 -8.77
N VAL A 12 -21.46 -4.70 -8.81
CA VAL A 12 -20.40 -3.71 -8.96
C VAL A 12 -19.65 -3.75 -7.62
N LEU A 13 -18.71 -4.67 -7.48
CA LEU A 13 -17.64 -4.48 -6.51
C LEU A 13 -16.78 -3.37 -7.10
N PRO A 14 -16.57 -2.23 -6.43
CA PRO A 14 -15.39 -1.45 -6.73
C PRO A 14 -14.24 -2.41 -6.44
N THR A 15 -13.59 -2.91 -7.48
CA THR A 15 -12.29 -3.56 -7.36
C THR A 15 -11.35 -2.48 -6.85
N VAL A 16 -11.29 -2.33 -5.53
CA VAL A 16 -10.21 -1.64 -4.85
C VAL A 16 -8.98 -2.47 -5.23
N ALA A 17 -8.24 -2.00 -6.22
CA ALA A 17 -6.99 -2.59 -6.61
C ALA A 17 -6.03 -2.37 -5.44
N ALA A 18 -5.98 -3.34 -4.52
CA ALA A 18 -4.94 -3.41 -3.53
C ALA A 18 -3.65 -3.76 -4.28
N VAL A 19 -2.83 -2.75 -4.55
CA VAL A 19 -1.51 -2.92 -5.15
C VAL A 19 -0.55 -3.22 -4.00
N SER A 20 -0.40 -4.50 -3.66
CA SER A 20 0.54 -4.95 -2.63
C SER A 20 1.96 -4.92 -3.20
N LEU A 21 2.77 -3.98 -2.75
CA LEU A 21 4.16 -3.84 -3.13
C LEU A 21 5.03 -4.20 -1.92
N ALA A 22 5.88 -5.22 -2.06
CA ALA A 22 6.71 -5.75 -0.99
C ALA A 22 8.18 -5.31 -1.11
N GLY A 23 8.73 -4.69 -0.06
CA GLY A 23 10.17 -4.46 0.12
C GLY A 23 10.83 -5.55 0.98
N CYS A 24 12.15 -5.75 0.90
CA CYS A 24 12.91 -6.65 1.79
C CYS A 24 14.03 -5.85 2.47
N PHE A 25 14.10 -5.81 3.80
CA PHE A 25 15.01 -4.91 4.54
C PHE A 25 15.99 -5.66 5.49
N THR A 26 17.19 -5.09 5.69
CA THR A 26 18.39 -5.82 6.21
C THR A 26 18.84 -5.46 7.63
N SER A 27 18.13 -4.59 8.36
CA SER A 27 18.50 -4.08 9.69
C SER A 27 17.30 -4.04 10.64
N THR A 28 17.53 -3.89 11.96
CA THR A 28 16.50 -3.49 12.94
C THR A 28 15.79 -2.26 12.38
N ALA A 29 14.58 -2.46 11.86
CA ALA A 29 14.02 -1.62 10.81
C ALA A 29 13.25 -0.44 11.40
N ASP A 30 13.62 0.77 11.02
CA ASP A 30 12.73 1.92 11.09
C ASP A 30 11.69 1.77 9.98
N TYR A 31 10.75 0.82 10.16
CA TYR A 31 9.70 0.47 9.18
C TYR A 31 8.92 1.69 8.69
N ARG A 32 8.81 2.73 9.54
CA ARG A 32 8.26 4.04 9.16
C ARG A 32 9.05 4.66 8.00
N GLU A 33 10.35 4.88 8.18
CA GLU A 33 11.21 5.56 7.20
C GLU A 33 11.39 4.74 5.93
N GLU A 34 11.47 3.42 6.08
CA GLU A 34 11.51 2.50 4.94
C GLU A 34 10.20 2.54 4.14
N ALA A 35 9.04 2.61 4.80
CA ALA A 35 7.75 2.75 4.12
C ALA A 35 7.62 4.10 3.40
N GLU A 36 8.05 5.20 4.03
CA GLU A 36 8.06 6.52 3.40
C GLU A 36 8.90 6.52 2.13
N THR A 37 10.12 5.97 2.21
CA THR A 37 11.03 5.84 1.08
C THR A 37 10.43 4.94 0.00
N PHE A 38 9.86 3.81 0.39
CA PHE A 38 9.24 2.87 -0.55
C PHE A 38 8.06 3.49 -1.31
N ILE A 39 7.19 4.23 -0.63
CA ILE A 39 6.04 4.88 -1.26
C ILE A 39 6.48 5.91 -2.31
N VAL A 40 7.54 6.68 -2.04
CA VAL A 40 8.02 7.74 -2.92
C VAL A 40 8.94 7.23 -4.03
N GLU A 41 9.88 6.36 -3.69
CA GLU A 41 10.96 5.95 -4.60
C GLU A 41 10.64 4.70 -5.41
N ASN A 42 9.67 3.87 -4.99
CA ASN A 42 9.31 2.68 -5.75
C ASN A 42 8.43 3.04 -6.96
N PRO A 43 8.91 2.86 -8.20
CA PRO A 43 8.13 3.21 -9.39
C PRO A 43 6.83 2.42 -9.49
N GLY A 44 6.76 1.20 -8.93
CA GLY A 44 5.55 0.39 -8.94
C GLY A 44 4.38 1.00 -8.17
N VAL A 45 4.65 1.80 -7.12
CA VAL A 45 3.61 2.54 -6.39
C VAL A 45 3.06 3.63 -7.30
N ALA A 46 3.94 4.49 -7.82
CA ALA A 46 3.60 5.60 -8.70
C ALA A 46 2.88 5.13 -9.98
N GLU A 47 3.41 4.11 -10.66
CA GLU A 47 2.84 3.53 -11.88
C GLU A 47 1.47 2.88 -11.61
N GLY A 48 1.31 2.20 -10.47
CA GLY A 48 0.04 1.60 -10.07
C GLY A 48 -1.08 2.62 -9.83
N LEU A 49 -0.71 3.85 -9.46
CA LEU A 49 -1.64 4.96 -9.23
C LEU A 49 -1.76 5.91 -10.42
N GLY A 50 -0.82 5.86 -11.36
CA GLY A 50 -0.75 6.80 -12.48
C GLY A 50 -0.38 8.22 -12.04
N VAL A 51 0.31 8.37 -10.91
CA VAL A 51 0.73 9.66 -10.33
C VAL A 51 2.21 9.63 -9.94
N VAL A 52 2.79 10.79 -9.70
CA VAL A 52 4.13 10.91 -9.10
C VAL A 52 3.96 11.37 -7.66
N LEU A 53 4.35 10.53 -6.71
CA LEU A 53 4.39 10.88 -5.29
C LEU A 53 5.70 11.62 -5.01
N VAL A 54 5.61 12.79 -4.37
CA VAL A 54 6.77 13.67 -4.12
C VAL A 54 7.21 13.66 -2.66
N SER A 55 6.33 13.27 -1.75
CA SER A 55 6.65 13.05 -0.34
C SER A 55 5.71 12.01 0.27
N ALA A 56 6.18 11.34 1.31
CA ALA A 56 5.37 10.48 2.16
C ALA A 56 5.73 10.73 3.62
N THR A 57 4.76 10.54 4.50
CA THR A 57 4.93 10.62 5.96
C THR A 57 4.09 9.54 6.60
N CYS A 58 4.71 8.74 7.45
CA CYS A 58 4.11 7.60 8.11
C CYS A 58 4.01 7.83 9.62
N ALA A 59 2.95 7.32 10.22
CA ALA A 59 2.86 7.22 11.67
C ALA A 59 3.88 6.21 12.18
N GLU A 60 4.39 6.44 13.40
CA GLU A 60 5.24 5.46 14.07
C GLU A 60 4.42 4.18 14.36
N PRO A 61 4.90 3.01 13.94
CA PRO A 61 4.24 1.76 14.28
C PRO A 61 4.27 1.53 15.79
N THR A 62 3.23 0.88 16.33
CA THR A 62 3.14 0.61 17.78
C THR A 62 4.25 -0.32 18.27
N ASN A 63 4.72 -1.22 17.41
CA ASN A 63 5.84 -2.12 17.63
C ASN A 63 6.38 -2.62 16.26
N GLN A 64 7.38 -3.49 16.28
CA GLN A 64 8.00 -4.05 15.07
C GLN A 64 7.60 -5.50 14.79
N ASP A 65 6.56 -5.99 15.45
CA ASP A 65 6.07 -7.36 15.29
C ASP A 65 5.36 -7.54 13.95
N VAL A 66 5.43 -8.75 13.39
CA VAL A 66 4.68 -9.13 12.18
C VAL A 66 3.18 -8.98 12.42
N GLY A 67 2.47 -8.41 11.45
CA GLY A 67 1.05 -8.09 11.52
C GLY A 67 0.76 -6.72 12.12
N THR A 68 1.78 -5.98 12.59
CA THR A 68 1.58 -4.59 13.01
C THR A 68 1.34 -3.70 11.80
N THR A 69 0.26 -2.93 11.87
CA THR A 69 -0.15 -1.98 10.84
C THR A 69 0.06 -0.54 11.27
N PHE A 70 0.44 0.32 10.33
CA PHE A 70 0.54 1.76 10.54
C PHE A 70 0.13 2.52 9.27
N THR A 71 -0.29 3.76 9.45
CA THR A 71 -0.84 4.60 8.37
C THR A 71 0.22 5.53 7.81
N CYS A 72 0.20 5.75 6.50
CA CYS A 72 1.00 6.72 5.79
C CYS A 72 0.14 7.66 4.95
N SER A 73 0.63 8.87 4.76
CA SER A 73 0.05 9.85 3.84
C SER A 73 1.12 10.32 2.88
N ALA A 74 0.81 10.36 1.59
CA ALA A 74 1.69 10.85 0.55
C ALA A 74 1.07 12.03 -0.18
N ILE A 75 1.91 12.93 -0.67
CA ILE A 75 1.51 14.06 -1.51
C ILE A 75 2.00 13.79 -2.93
N ASP A 76 1.14 14.01 -3.91
CA ASP A 76 1.53 13.91 -5.32
C ASP A 76 2.02 15.25 -5.90
N GLY A 77 2.49 15.21 -7.16
CA GLY A 77 2.97 16.39 -7.86
C GLY A 77 1.93 17.51 -8.07
N ASN A 78 0.63 17.24 -7.86
CA ASN A 78 -0.44 18.22 -7.93
C ASN A 78 -0.78 18.83 -6.56
N GLY A 79 -0.21 18.27 -5.49
CA GLY A 79 -0.52 18.64 -4.11
C GLY A 79 -1.67 17.84 -3.51
N ASP A 80 -2.17 16.82 -4.20
CA ASP A 80 -3.26 15.98 -3.71
C ASP A 80 -2.72 14.96 -2.69
N THR A 81 -3.55 14.66 -1.68
CA THR A 81 -3.17 13.76 -0.58
C THR A 81 -3.71 12.35 -0.78
N TRP A 82 -2.82 11.38 -0.67
CA TRP A 82 -3.10 9.95 -0.80
C TRP A 82 -2.88 9.24 0.53
N GLY A 83 -3.79 8.34 0.91
CA GLY A 83 -3.70 7.52 2.11
C GLY A 83 -3.19 6.11 1.82
N PHE A 84 -2.30 5.61 2.66
CA PHE A 84 -1.78 4.25 2.58
C PHE A 84 -1.81 3.57 3.95
N ASP A 85 -2.09 2.27 3.96
CA ASP A 85 -1.89 1.40 5.11
C ASP A 85 -0.69 0.49 4.83
N VAL A 86 0.16 0.32 5.84
CA VAL A 86 1.36 -0.51 5.76
C VAL A 86 1.30 -1.57 6.83
N GLU A 87 1.48 -2.83 6.44
CA GLU A 87 1.59 -3.97 7.35
C GLU A 87 3.03 -4.50 7.38
N ILE A 88 3.55 -4.77 8.57
CA ILE A 88 4.84 -5.44 8.74
C ILE A 88 4.65 -6.94 8.49
N GLY A 89 5.27 -7.45 7.43
CA GLY A 89 5.24 -8.85 7.03
C GLY A 89 6.42 -9.65 7.57
N GLU A 90 6.39 -10.96 7.31
CA GLU A 90 7.52 -11.83 7.63
C GLU A 90 8.78 -11.47 6.83
N SER A 91 9.95 -11.90 7.32
CA SER A 91 11.24 -11.70 6.64
C SER A 91 11.59 -10.24 6.37
N ASN A 92 11.23 -9.33 7.29
CA ASN A 92 11.45 -7.88 7.19
C ASN A 92 10.85 -7.30 5.91
N ARG A 93 9.63 -7.72 5.60
CA ARG A 93 8.86 -7.17 4.48
C ARG A 93 7.84 -6.17 4.99
N ILE A 94 7.45 -5.25 4.13
CA ILE A 94 6.27 -4.42 4.34
C ILE A 94 5.32 -4.62 3.19
N ASP A 95 4.04 -4.66 3.47
CA ASP A 95 2.97 -4.69 2.49
C ASP A 95 2.25 -3.35 2.53
N VAL A 96 2.33 -2.59 1.43
CA VAL A 96 1.70 -1.28 1.30
C VAL A 96 0.40 -1.41 0.50
N SER A 97 -0.67 -0.78 0.98
CA SER A 97 -1.97 -0.72 0.30
C SER A 97 -2.53 0.69 0.31
N VAL A 98 -3.22 1.10 -0.75
CA VAL A 98 -3.92 2.40 -0.75
C VAL A 98 -5.17 2.31 0.12
N SER A 99 -5.26 3.19 1.12
CA SER A 99 -6.39 3.29 2.02
C SER A 99 -7.31 4.46 1.70
N ASP A 100 -6.78 5.54 1.13
CA ASP A 100 -7.56 6.71 0.70
C ASP A 100 -7.03 7.33 -0.61
N ARG A 101 -7.93 7.90 -1.41
CA ARG A 101 -7.61 8.59 -2.66
C ARG A 101 -8.12 10.04 -2.58
N PRO A 102 -7.46 10.99 -3.26
CA PRO A 102 -7.92 12.38 -3.35
C PRO A 102 -9.37 12.54 -3.85
#